data_AF-A0A0G1CDM2-F1
#
_entry.id   AF-A0A0G1CDM2-F1
#
_cell.length_a   1.000
_cell.length_b   1.000
_cell.length_c   1.000
_cell.angle_alpha   90.00
_cell.angle_beta   90.00
_cell.angle_gamma   90.00
#
_symmetry.space_group_name_H-M   'P 1'
#
loop_
_entity.id
_entity.type
_entity.pdbx_description
1 polymer ?
#
loop_
_entity_poly.entity_id
_entity_poly.type
_entity_poly.pdbx_seq_one_letter_code
_entity_poly.pdbx_strand_id
1 'polypeptide(L)'
;MHHFYKIKRVPFVIWYSKHEITHLLIGLVFAWILREVWGVFSFYYVFLAAVGSLVIDVDHLLYFFTYGRKDWYAQEVRRILRQGQIGTLLRFWRDNHKHNTGLASHNVYVLAGFLVLAAVSTQFDWKASVIFFGAIFLHLVFDMFDDYWALGHLNDNWKHLRRNKAAPPVVSEIK
;
A
#
# COMPACT_ATOMS: atom_id res chain seq x y z
N MET A 1 -27.40 5.25 -32.47
CA MET A 1 -28.04 4.87 -31.19
C MET A 1 -27.01 4.95 -30.08
N HIS A 2 -27.31 5.78 -29.09
CA HIS A 2 -26.43 6.23 -28.02
C HIS A 2 -26.20 5.15 -26.95
N HIS A 3 -24.95 5.04 -26.51
CA HIS A 3 -24.50 4.97 -25.11
C HIS A 3 -25.24 4.00 -24.15
N PHE A 4 -24.92 2.70 -24.20
CA PHE A 4 -25.21 1.76 -23.10
C PHE A 4 -24.03 0.83 -22.75
N TYR A 5 -22.78 1.32 -22.83
CA TYR A 5 -21.57 0.61 -22.37
C TYR A 5 -20.91 1.26 -21.13
N LYS A 6 -21.71 1.80 -20.21
CA LYS A 6 -21.23 2.26 -18.89
C LYS A 6 -21.89 1.38 -17.82
N ILE A 7 -21.14 1.13 -16.73
CA ILE A 7 -21.48 0.27 -15.57
C ILE A 7 -21.00 -1.20 -15.70
N LYS A 8 -19.73 -1.40 -16.06
CA LYS A 8 -18.92 -2.53 -15.54
C LYS A 8 -17.67 -2.06 -14.77
N ARG A 9 -17.58 -0.76 -14.44
CA ARG A 9 -16.44 -0.09 -13.79
C ARG A 9 -16.56 0.07 -12.27
N VAL A 10 -17.71 -0.28 -11.70
CA VAL A 10 -18.07 -0.07 -10.28
C VAL A 10 -17.29 -0.97 -9.30
N PRO A 11 -17.00 -2.25 -9.58
CA PRO A 11 -16.35 -3.13 -8.59
C PRO A 11 -14.90 -2.74 -8.24
N PHE A 12 -14.19 -2.06 -9.15
CA PHE A 12 -12.78 -1.71 -9.00
C PHE A 12 -12.51 -0.53 -8.09
N VAL A 13 -13.20 0.59 -8.34
CA VAL A 13 -13.14 1.75 -7.44
C VAL A 13 -13.50 1.28 -6.05
N ILE A 14 -14.47 0.36 -5.92
CA ILE A 14 -14.85 -0.16 -4.62
C ILE A 14 -13.73 -0.97 -3.96
N TRP A 15 -13.03 -1.89 -4.64
CA TRP A 15 -12.01 -2.73 -3.98
C TRP A 15 -10.66 -2.04 -3.76
N TYR A 16 -10.07 -1.43 -4.80
CA TYR A 16 -8.78 -0.75 -4.64
C TYR A 16 -8.94 0.47 -3.73
N SER A 17 -10.03 1.25 -3.88
CA SER A 17 -10.30 2.30 -2.91
C SER A 17 -10.63 1.74 -1.55
N LYS A 18 -11.18 0.52 -1.37
CA LYS A 18 -11.36 -0.05 -0.01
C LYS A 18 -10.03 -0.24 0.71
N HIS A 19 -9.00 -0.76 0.03
CA HIS A 19 -7.69 -0.99 0.65
C HIS A 19 -7.03 0.35 1.01
N GLU A 20 -6.94 1.28 0.06
CA GLU A 20 -6.40 2.63 0.27
C GLU A 20 -7.21 3.47 1.29
N ILE A 21 -8.55 3.34 1.27
CA ILE A 21 -9.42 3.98 2.26
C ILE A 21 -9.19 3.37 3.63
N THR A 22 -8.93 2.06 3.73
CA THR A 22 -8.61 1.43 5.02
C THR A 22 -7.32 2.02 5.59
N HIS A 23 -6.28 2.15 4.77
CA HIS A 23 -5.03 2.80 5.16
C HIS A 23 -5.21 4.24 5.63
N LEU A 24 -5.98 5.01 4.85
CA LEU A 24 -6.34 6.38 5.21
C LEU A 24 -7.12 6.44 6.53
N LEU A 25 -8.13 5.59 6.71
CA LEU A 25 -8.93 5.53 7.93
C LEU A 25 -8.08 5.16 9.14
N ILE A 26 -7.16 4.20 9.02
CA ILE A 26 -6.24 3.81 10.10
C ILE A 26 -5.40 5.00 10.54
N GLY A 27 -4.79 5.74 9.60
CA GLY A 27 -4.00 6.93 9.94
C GLY A 27 -4.84 8.04 10.56
N LEU A 28 -6.06 8.26 10.07
CA LEU A 28 -6.98 9.27 10.63
C LEU A 28 -7.45 8.90 12.04
N VAL A 29 -7.76 7.62 12.29
CA VAL A 29 -8.09 7.11 13.63
C VAL A 29 -6.89 7.28 14.57
N PHE A 30 -5.68 6.97 14.10
CA PHE A 30 -4.46 7.18 14.87
C PHE A 30 -4.25 8.66 15.24
N ALA A 31 -4.39 9.58 14.27
CA ALA A 31 -4.30 11.01 14.53
C ALA A 31 -5.39 11.51 15.49
N TRP A 32 -6.60 10.94 15.41
CA TRP A 32 -7.68 11.23 16.35
C TRP A 32 -7.33 10.77 17.78
N ILE A 33 -6.79 9.55 17.95
CA ILE A 33 -6.32 9.08 19.25
C ILE A 33 -5.25 10.01 19.82
N LEU A 34 -4.25 10.40 19.02
CA LEU A 34 -3.21 11.33 19.45
C LEU A 34 -3.76 12.72 19.79
N ARG A 35 -4.81 13.17 19.09
CA ARG A 35 -5.53 14.42 19.41
C ARG A 35 -6.16 14.35 20.81
N GLU A 36 -6.78 13.23 21.18
CA GLU A 36 -7.31 13.04 22.55
C GLU A 36 -6.18 13.02 23.59
N VAL A 37 -5.08 12.33 23.29
CA VAL A 37 -3.93 12.21 24.21
C VAL A 37 -3.23 13.56 24.42
N TRP A 38 -3.05 14.35 23.36
CA TRP A 38 -2.34 15.63 23.44
C TRP A 38 -3.25 16.82 23.76
N GLY A 39 -4.58 16.65 23.70
CA GLY A 39 -5.54 17.74 23.87
C GLY A 39 -5.47 18.82 22.78
N VAL A 40 -4.90 18.51 21.61
CA VAL A 40 -4.65 19.48 20.54
C VAL A 40 -5.26 18.98 19.23
N PHE A 41 -6.17 19.77 18.66
CA PHE A 41 -6.64 19.57 17.30
C PHE A 41 -5.86 20.45 16.33
N SER A 42 -5.42 19.86 15.21
CA SER A 42 -4.72 20.58 14.14
C SER A 42 -5.03 19.94 12.79
N PHE A 43 -5.51 20.75 11.83
CA PHE A 43 -5.71 20.29 10.46
C PHE A 43 -4.40 19.85 9.79
N TYR A 44 -3.27 20.43 10.21
CA TYR A 44 -1.95 20.00 9.74
C TYR A 44 -1.65 18.55 10.14
N TYR A 45 -2.05 18.15 11.35
CA TYR A 45 -1.89 16.77 11.83
C TYR A 45 -2.77 15.80 11.07
N VAL A 46 -4.01 16.18 10.77
CA VAL A 46 -4.91 15.39 9.92
C VAL A 46 -4.32 15.20 8.52
N PHE A 47 -3.79 16.27 7.94
CA PHE A 47 -3.13 16.21 6.63
C PHE A 47 -1.90 15.29 6.65
N LEU A 48 -1.02 15.42 7.65
CA LEU A 48 0.16 14.56 7.78
C LEU A 48 -0.21 13.09 7.96
N ALA A 49 -1.27 12.79 8.71
CA ALA A 49 -1.76 11.43 8.87
C ALA A 49 -2.24 10.86 7.53
N ALA A 50 -3.01 11.64 6.77
CA ALA A 50 -3.48 11.24 5.45
C ALA A 50 -2.33 11.01 4.45
N VAL A 51 -1.34 11.90 4.43
CA VAL A 51 -0.15 11.73 3.58
C VAL A 51 0.67 10.53 4.04
N GLY A 52 0.94 10.38 5.34
CA GLY A 52 1.68 9.26 5.90
C GLY A 52 1.02 7.91 5.61
N SER A 53 -0.30 7.84 5.65
CA SER A 53 -1.07 6.64 5.30
C SER A 53 -0.96 6.20 3.85
N LEU A 54 -0.58 7.09 2.92
CA LEU A 54 -0.62 6.83 1.48
C LEU A 54 0.76 6.94 0.80
N VAL A 55 1.72 7.63 1.42
CA VAL A 55 3.02 7.91 0.80
C VAL A 55 3.81 6.63 0.50
N ILE A 56 3.62 5.59 1.31
CA ILE A 56 4.33 4.33 1.18
C ILE A 56 3.86 3.53 -0.06
N ASP A 57 2.61 3.71 -0.48
CA ASP A 57 2.05 3.10 -1.69
C ASP A 57 2.60 3.69 -2.98
N VAL A 58 3.23 4.86 -2.92
CA VAL A 58 3.96 5.41 -4.06
C VAL A 58 5.05 4.43 -4.53
N ASP A 59 5.58 3.57 -3.63
CA ASP A 59 6.52 2.51 -3.96
C ASP A 59 5.96 1.52 -5.00
N HIS A 60 4.66 1.25 -5.00
CA HIS A 60 4.02 0.41 -6.03
C HIS A 60 4.14 1.03 -7.42
N LEU A 61 3.87 2.33 -7.54
CA LEU A 61 4.02 3.06 -8.80
C LEU A 61 5.49 3.10 -9.23
N LEU A 62 6.39 3.42 -8.30
CA LEU A 62 7.82 3.41 -8.56
C LEU A 62 8.30 2.03 -9.00
N TYR A 63 7.84 0.96 -8.37
CA TYR A 63 8.16 -0.41 -8.74
C TYR A 63 7.77 -0.69 -10.19
N PHE A 64 6.53 -0.41 -10.59
CA PHE A 64 6.04 -0.72 -11.94
C PHE A 64 6.82 0.04 -13.03
N PHE A 65 7.22 1.28 -12.77
CA PHE A 65 7.81 2.16 -13.78
C PHE A 65 9.34 2.28 -13.72
N THR A 66 9.97 1.94 -12.60
CA THR A 66 11.41 2.17 -12.37
C THR A 66 12.18 0.87 -12.09
N TYR A 67 12.40 0.51 -10.82
CA TYR A 67 13.31 -0.57 -10.43
C TYR A 67 12.71 -1.96 -10.66
N GLY A 68 11.39 -2.11 -10.55
CA GLY A 68 10.65 -3.33 -10.87
C GLY A 68 10.44 -3.59 -12.36
N ARG A 69 10.84 -2.67 -13.25
CA ARG A 69 10.53 -2.73 -14.70
C ARG A 69 10.96 -4.00 -15.44
N LYS A 70 11.81 -4.84 -14.87
CA LYS A 70 12.24 -6.11 -15.47
C LYS A 70 11.55 -7.33 -14.88
N ASP A 71 10.75 -7.16 -13.83
CA ASP A 71 10.08 -8.24 -13.13
C ASP A 71 8.80 -8.61 -13.88
N TRP A 72 8.44 -9.89 -13.83
CA TRP A 72 7.29 -10.42 -14.55
C TRP A 72 6.01 -9.64 -14.21
N TYR A 73 5.77 -9.40 -12.91
CA TYR A 73 4.59 -8.69 -12.43
C TYR A 73 4.47 -7.28 -13.04
N ALA A 74 5.55 -6.50 -13.00
CA ALA A 74 5.56 -5.14 -13.55
C ALA A 74 5.49 -5.11 -15.09
N GLN A 75 6.04 -6.13 -15.76
CA GLN A 75 5.87 -6.28 -17.21
C GLN A 75 4.41 -6.56 -17.56
N GLU A 76 3.75 -7.45 -16.82
CA GLU A 76 2.36 -7.83 -17.04
C GLU A 76 1.41 -6.67 -16.79
N VAL A 77 1.58 -5.96 -15.67
CA VAL A 77 0.84 -4.72 -15.38
C VAL A 77 0.96 -3.71 -16.53
N ARG A 78 2.18 -3.44 -17.01
CA ARG A 78 2.40 -2.51 -18.11
C ARG A 78 1.85 -3.03 -19.45
N ARG A 79 1.91 -4.35 -19.69
CA ARG A 79 1.33 -4.99 -20.88
C ARG A 79 -0.18 -4.74 -20.92
N ILE A 80 -0.88 -5.02 -19.82
CA ILE A 80 -2.33 -4.83 -19.69
C ILE A 80 -2.70 -3.34 -19.78
N LEU A 81 -1.93 -2.46 -19.14
CA LEU A 81 -2.12 -1.00 -19.21
C LEU A 81 -1.99 -0.46 -20.64
N ARG A 82 -0.96 -0.88 -21.39
CA ARG A 82 -0.76 -0.49 -22.80
C ARG A 82 -1.91 -0.93 -23.70
N GLN A 83 -2.56 -2.04 -23.36
CA GLN A 83 -3.73 -2.54 -24.09
C GLN A 83 -5.04 -1.83 -23.72
N GLY A 84 -5.01 -0.88 -22.76
CA GLY A 84 -6.20 -0.18 -22.29
C GLY A 84 -7.21 -1.10 -21.59
N GLN A 85 -6.81 -2.33 -21.24
CA GLN A 85 -7.68 -3.34 -20.66
C GLN A 85 -7.80 -3.16 -19.15
N ILE A 86 -8.35 -2.02 -18.75
CA ILE A 86 -8.46 -1.66 -17.33
C ILE A 86 -9.14 -2.79 -16.56
N GLY A 87 -10.30 -3.30 -17.01
CA GLY A 87 -10.99 -4.43 -16.34
C GLY A 87 -10.14 -5.68 -16.10
N THR A 88 -9.24 -6.02 -17.02
CA THR A 88 -8.31 -7.15 -16.86
C THR A 88 -7.25 -6.83 -15.82
N LEU A 89 -6.72 -5.59 -15.81
CA LEU A 89 -5.75 -5.15 -14.81
C LEU A 89 -6.31 -5.24 -13.39
N LEU A 90 -7.60 -4.96 -13.21
CA LEU A 90 -8.27 -4.98 -11.90
C LEU A 90 -8.38 -6.39 -11.36
N ARG A 91 -8.78 -7.34 -12.22
CA ARG A 91 -8.79 -8.76 -11.86
C ARG A 91 -7.38 -9.24 -11.57
N PHE A 92 -6.43 -8.87 -12.42
CA PHE A 92 -5.02 -9.21 -12.21
C PHE A 92 -4.50 -8.71 -10.86
N TRP A 93 -4.71 -7.43 -10.52
CA TRP A 93 -4.30 -6.89 -9.22
C TRP A 93 -5.04 -7.53 -8.06
N ARG A 94 -6.38 -7.63 -8.10
CA ARG A 94 -7.16 -8.29 -7.04
C ARG A 94 -6.62 -9.70 -6.76
N ASP A 95 -6.35 -10.47 -7.80
CA ASP A 95 -5.98 -11.89 -7.68
C ASP A 95 -4.48 -12.09 -7.44
N ASN A 96 -3.62 -11.11 -7.78
CA ASN A 96 -2.16 -11.29 -7.77
C ASN A 96 -1.38 -10.23 -6.99
N HIS A 97 -1.98 -9.17 -6.43
CA HIS A 97 -1.24 -8.10 -5.71
C HIS A 97 -0.35 -8.65 -4.59
N LYS A 98 -0.79 -9.73 -3.91
CA LYS A 98 0.00 -10.44 -2.90
C LYS A 98 1.25 -11.15 -3.46
N HIS A 99 1.36 -11.33 -4.77
CA HIS A 99 2.55 -11.86 -5.44
C HIS A 99 3.53 -10.76 -5.89
N ASN A 100 3.23 -9.49 -5.61
CA ASN A 100 4.16 -8.40 -5.83
C ASN A 100 5.23 -8.37 -4.72
N THR A 101 6.20 -9.29 -4.80
CA THR A 101 7.22 -9.50 -3.76
C THR A 101 8.48 -8.66 -3.96
N GLY A 102 8.37 -7.58 -4.75
CA GLY A 102 9.51 -6.81 -5.23
C GLY A 102 9.61 -5.40 -4.68
N LEU A 103 8.76 -5.03 -3.72
CA LEU A 103 8.62 -3.67 -3.19
C LEU A 103 9.76 -3.31 -2.23
N ALA A 104 10.34 -2.13 -2.39
CA ALA A 104 11.48 -1.71 -1.60
C ALA A 104 11.07 -1.25 -0.20
N SER A 105 9.85 -0.75 -0.04
CA SER A 105 9.37 -0.18 1.22
C SER A 105 8.60 -1.16 2.11
N HIS A 106 8.10 -2.28 1.57
CA HIS A 106 7.24 -3.22 2.30
C HIS A 106 8.02 -4.38 2.92
N ASN A 107 8.96 -4.05 3.81
CA ASN A 107 9.77 -5.03 4.52
C ASN A 107 9.93 -4.70 6.01
N VAL A 108 10.30 -5.71 6.83
CA VAL A 108 10.42 -5.56 8.28
C VAL A 108 11.47 -4.54 8.71
N TYR A 109 12.50 -4.28 7.90
CA TYR A 109 13.53 -3.30 8.22
C TYR A 109 13.00 -1.87 8.06
N VAL A 110 12.23 -1.61 7.01
CA VAL A 110 11.56 -0.32 6.79
C VAL A 110 10.49 -0.08 7.86
N LEU A 111 9.69 -1.11 8.17
CA LEU A 111 8.73 -1.09 9.27
C LEU A 111 9.41 -0.72 10.61
N ALA A 112 10.51 -1.40 10.95
CA ALA A 112 11.28 -1.12 12.15
C ALA A 112 11.89 0.29 12.13
N GLY A 113 12.36 0.76 10.97
CA GLY A 113 12.85 2.13 10.80
C GLY A 113 11.79 3.18 11.14
N PHE A 114 10.57 3.03 10.62
CA PHE A 114 9.48 3.95 10.94
C PHE A 114 9.00 3.86 12.39
N LEU A 115 9.03 2.66 13.00
CA LEU A 115 8.79 2.51 14.44
C LEU A 115 9.81 3.29 15.27
N VAL A 116 11.10 3.15 14.96
CA VAL A 116 12.18 3.88 15.65
C VAL A 116 12.02 5.37 15.46
N LEU A 117 11.76 5.84 14.23
CA LEU A 117 11.54 7.26 13.95
C LEU A 117 10.33 7.83 14.71
N ALA A 118 9.23 7.09 14.80
CA ALA A 118 8.07 7.48 15.59
C ALA A 118 8.39 7.53 17.10
N ALA A 119 9.09 6.52 17.62
CA ALA A 119 9.48 6.44 19.02
C ALA A 119 10.44 7.58 19.43
N VAL A 120 11.46 7.83 18.59
CA VAL A 120 12.41 8.94 18.78
C VAL A 120 11.67 10.28 18.71
N SER A 121 10.75 10.46 17.76
CA SER A 121 9.95 11.69 17.65
C SER A 121 9.13 11.98 18.92
N THR A 122 8.63 10.94 19.60
CA THR A 122 7.94 11.08 20.89
C THR A 122 8.87 11.61 21.99
N GLN A 123 10.14 11.21 22.01
CA GLN A 123 11.11 11.67 23.03
C GLN A 123 11.45 13.16 22.89
N PHE A 124 11.32 13.73 21.69
CA PHE A 124 11.61 15.13 21.41
C PHE A 124 10.35 16.01 21.29
N ASP A 125 9.16 15.48 21.64
CA ASP A 125 7.85 16.13 21.47
C ASP A 125 7.58 16.63 20.03
N TRP A 126 8.11 15.91 19.03
CA TRP A 126 7.89 16.22 17.62
C TRP A 126 6.57 15.63 17.14
N LYS A 127 5.46 16.19 17.61
CA LYS A 127 4.09 15.71 17.35
C LYS A 127 3.80 15.45 15.87
N ALA A 128 4.22 16.36 14.99
CA ALA A 128 4.08 16.21 13.54
C ALA A 128 4.78 14.95 13.01
N SER A 129 6.00 14.69 13.46
CA SER A 129 6.78 13.51 13.07
C SER A 129 6.21 12.22 13.66
N VAL A 130 5.70 12.25 14.90
CA VAL A 130 5.01 11.10 15.52
C VAL A 130 3.80 10.70 14.67
N ILE A 131 2.99 11.67 14.24
CA ILE A 131 1.82 11.42 13.39
C ILE A 131 2.25 10.84 12.04
N PHE A 132 3.21 11.48 11.37
CA PHE A 132 3.61 11.07 10.03
C PHE A 132 4.24 9.68 10.00
N PHE A 133 5.24 9.42 10.85
CA PHE A 133 5.91 8.13 10.92
C PHE A 133 5.01 7.04 11.52
N GLY A 134 4.18 7.39 12.50
CA GLY A 134 3.21 6.46 13.07
C GLY A 134 2.14 6.02 12.07
N ALA A 135 1.64 6.93 11.22
CA ALA A 135 0.72 6.57 10.15
C ALA A 135 1.35 5.61 9.12
N ILE A 136 2.60 5.86 8.71
CA ILE A 136 3.34 4.95 7.82
C ILE A 136 3.56 3.59 8.49
N PHE A 137 3.96 3.58 9.77
CA PHE A 137 4.14 2.35 10.52
C PHE A 137 2.84 1.53 10.56
N LEU A 138 1.71 2.16 10.89
CA LEU A 138 0.42 1.48 10.96
C LEU A 138 -0.07 0.97 9.61
N HIS A 139 0.21 1.70 8.53
CA HIS A 139 -0.02 1.21 7.17
C HIS A 139 0.73 -0.12 6.94
N LEU A 140 2.04 -0.13 7.19
CA LEU A 140 2.88 -1.31 6.97
C LEU A 140 2.48 -2.48 7.88
N VAL A 141 2.06 -2.21 9.13
CA VAL A 141 1.51 -3.23 10.02
C VAL A 141 0.23 -3.82 9.43
N PHE A 142 -0.68 -2.99 8.94
CA PHE A 142 -1.92 -3.46 8.33
C PHE A 142 -1.66 -4.37 7.13
N ASP A 143 -0.78 -3.97 6.22
CA ASP A 143 -0.44 -4.79 5.05
C ASP A 143 0.17 -6.14 5.44
N MET A 144 1.01 -6.16 6.48
CA MET A 144 1.58 -7.39 7.00
C MET A 144 0.49 -8.32 7.58
N PHE A 145 -0.50 -7.77 8.28
CA PHE A 145 -1.66 -8.52 8.77
C PHE A 145 -2.54 -9.01 7.63
N ASP A 146 -2.82 -8.17 6.63
CA ASP A 146 -3.63 -8.51 5.47
C ASP A 146 -2.96 -9.61 4.62
N ASP A 147 -1.63 -9.57 4.48
CA ASP A 147 -0.84 -10.64 3.86
C ASP A 147 -0.99 -11.96 4.63
N TYR A 148 -0.81 -11.94 5.95
CA TYR A 148 -0.97 -13.13 6.79
C TYR A 148 -2.38 -13.71 6.69
N TRP A 149 -3.40 -12.85 6.72
CA TRP A 149 -4.80 -13.25 6.63
C TRP A 149 -5.13 -13.85 5.26
N ALA A 150 -4.66 -13.24 4.18
CA ALA A 150 -4.95 -13.67 2.81
C ALA A 150 -4.16 -14.92 2.38
N LEU A 151 -2.90 -15.03 2.79
CA LEU A 151 -1.99 -16.10 2.35
C LEU A 151 -1.82 -17.24 3.38
N GLY A 152 -2.21 -17.02 4.64
CA GLY A 152 -1.90 -17.90 5.77
C GLY A 152 -0.44 -17.80 6.25
N HIS A 153 0.37 -16.94 5.64
CA HIS A 153 1.75 -16.65 5.99
C HIS A 153 2.14 -15.24 5.54
N LEU A 154 3.25 -14.71 6.04
CA LEU A 154 3.77 -13.44 5.55
C LEU A 154 4.34 -13.59 4.14
N ASN A 155 4.05 -12.61 3.29
CA ASN A 155 4.69 -12.45 1.99
C ASN A 155 6.22 -12.39 2.14
N ASP A 156 6.95 -13.04 1.24
CA ASP A 156 8.41 -13.08 1.29
C ASP A 156 9.07 -11.69 1.19
N ASN A 157 8.38 -10.69 0.62
CA ASN A 157 8.88 -9.32 0.62
C ASN A 157 9.20 -8.81 2.03
N TRP A 158 8.42 -9.25 3.03
CA TRP A 158 8.64 -8.85 4.42
C TRP A 158 9.99 -9.32 4.97
N LYS A 159 10.54 -10.42 4.46
CA LYS A 159 11.70 -11.11 5.04
C LYS A 159 13.05 -10.57 4.54
N HIS A 160 13.06 -9.73 3.51
CA HIS A 160 14.30 -9.35 2.84
C HIS A 160 14.41 -7.84 2.66
N LEU A 161 15.61 -7.31 2.94
CA LEU A 161 15.96 -5.93 2.57
C LEU A 161 16.17 -5.79 1.06
N ARG A 162 16.57 -6.89 0.41
CA ARG A 162 16.82 -6.94 -1.03
C ARG A 162 15.61 -7.52 -1.73
N ARG A 163 15.27 -6.89 -2.85
CA ARG A 163 14.21 -7.33 -3.76
C ARG A 163 14.39 -8.79 -4.16
N ASN A 164 13.38 -9.61 -3.87
CA ASN A 164 13.22 -10.90 -4.54
C ASN A 164 12.49 -10.65 -5.86
N LYS A 165 12.99 -11.21 -6.95
CA LYS A 165 12.28 -11.08 -8.23
C LYS A 165 10.96 -11.84 -8.12
N ALA A 166 9.84 -11.16 -8.33
CA ALA A 166 8.54 -11.81 -8.42
C ALA A 166 8.56 -12.81 -9.58
N ALA A 167 8.48 -14.10 -9.25
CA ALA A 167 8.27 -15.16 -10.23
C ALA A 167 6.79 -15.17 -10.66
N PRO A 168 6.47 -15.62 -11.89
CA PRO A 168 5.09 -15.81 -12.29
C PRO A 168 4.40 -16.81 -11.35
N PRO A 169 3.15 -16.57 -10.93
CA PRO A 169 2.37 -17.57 -10.22
C PRO A 169 2.14 -18.77 -11.13
N VAL A 170 2.15 -19.97 -10.54
CA VAL A 170 2.00 -21.27 -11.23
C VAL A 170 0.65 -21.37 -11.97
N VAL A 171 -0.31 -20.50 -11.65
CA VAL A 171 -1.66 -20.48 -12.21
C VAL A 171 -1.92 -19.12 -12.87
N SER A 172 -1.52 -18.93 -14.13
CA SER A 172 -1.82 -17.67 -14.85
C SER A 172 -2.25 -17.87 -16.31
N GLU A 173 -3.02 -18.92 -16.59
CA GLU A 173 -3.90 -18.84 -17.76
C GLU A 173 -5.05 -17.87 -17.46
N ILE A 174 -4.82 -16.58 -17.71
CA ILE A 174 -5.90 -15.62 -17.91
C ILE A 174 -6.55 -16.00 -19.26
N LYS A 175 -7.59 -16.85 -19.21
CA LYS A 175 -8.49 -17.07 -20.35
C LYS A 175 -9.43 -15.88 -20.53
#